data_AF-M7TJK6-F1
#
_entry.id   AF-M7TJK6-F1
#
_cell.length_a   1.000
_cell.length_b   1.000
_cell.length_c   1.000
_cell.angle_alpha   90.00
_cell.angle_beta   90.00
_cell.angle_gamma   90.00
#
_symmetry.space_group_name_H-M   'P 1'
#
loop_
_entity.id
_entity.type
_entity.pdbx_description
1 polymer ?
#
loop_
_entity_poly.entity_id
_entity_poly.type
_entity_poly.pdbx_seq_one_letter_code
_entity_poly.pdbx_strand_id
1 'polypeptide(L)'
;MLFSTTNILSTLALLTSVTSAAPTRRQTSTPPKSSSNHFTLVANVTSGDLAINNFVVESYHTGAGTAYAVLAEDNTEANPRIFYINGTATDVRFGNSSTLSDAGSGSNTFPESLTITPSDPASSSSGRSTVEINAGVGQPYVGLTASPIQTTQLHGYQGETFYACNTTLLYGPAIQLFYRGYSEETPAGCSDVALLPQCSEGSGSEDVSAATVSCYDNVASIDWSVYSA
;
A
#
# COMPACT_ATOMS: atom_id res chain seq x y z
N MET A 1 -8.85 84.37 -45.89
CA MET A 1 -8.96 83.12 -46.67
C MET A 1 -8.07 82.11 -45.94
N LEU A 2 -8.62 81.24 -45.07
CA LEU A 2 -9.01 79.84 -45.37
C LEU A 2 -7.85 79.12 -46.13
N PHE A 3 -7.17 78.09 -45.61
CA PHE A 3 -7.62 76.92 -44.86
C PHE A 3 -6.56 76.34 -43.90
N SER A 4 -7.10 75.70 -42.86
CA SER A 4 -6.46 74.85 -41.86
C SER A 4 -5.99 73.52 -42.44
N THR A 5 -4.83 73.01 -42.02
CA THR A 5 -4.49 71.58 -42.12
C THR A 5 -3.99 71.07 -40.77
N THR A 6 -4.73 70.11 -40.24
CA THR A 6 -4.45 69.31 -39.05
C THR A 6 -3.43 68.23 -39.39
N ASN A 7 -2.50 67.96 -38.47
CA ASN A 7 -1.90 66.61 -38.36
C ASN A 7 -1.75 66.23 -36.89
N ILE A 8 -2.33 65.07 -36.60
CA ILE A 8 -2.62 64.47 -35.32
C ILE A 8 -1.37 63.67 -34.90
N LEU A 9 -0.76 63.97 -33.75
CA LEU A 9 0.25 63.08 -33.16
C LEU A 9 -0.45 61.93 -32.43
N SER A 10 -0.29 60.72 -32.96
CA SER A 10 -0.79 59.47 -32.39
C SER A 10 -0.07 59.11 -31.09
N THR A 11 -0.85 58.88 -30.04
CA THR A 11 -0.45 58.30 -28.76
C THR A 11 -0.18 56.80 -28.91
N LEU A 12 1.02 56.35 -28.52
CA LEU A 12 1.40 54.93 -28.50
C LEU A 12 1.16 54.38 -27.09
N ALA A 13 0.05 53.66 -26.88
CA ALA A 13 -0.25 52.97 -25.63
C ALA A 13 0.46 51.61 -25.59
N LEU A 14 1.41 51.43 -24.67
CA LEU A 14 1.99 50.12 -24.36
C LEU A 14 0.95 49.28 -23.59
N LEU A 15 0.43 48.23 -24.22
CA LEU A 15 -0.33 47.18 -23.53
C LEU A 15 0.67 46.20 -22.90
N THR A 16 0.85 46.27 -21.59
CA THR A 16 1.52 45.23 -20.81
C THR A 16 0.54 44.08 -20.58
N SER A 17 0.79 42.95 -21.24
CA SER A 17 0.06 41.70 -21.02
C SER A 17 0.43 41.14 -19.65
N VAL A 18 -0.50 41.17 -18.71
CA VAL A 18 -0.43 40.37 -17.48
C VAL A 18 -0.66 38.90 -17.87
N THR A 19 0.41 38.13 -17.94
CA THR A 19 0.32 36.67 -18.05
C THR A 19 -0.26 36.13 -16.74
N SER A 20 -1.55 35.80 -16.77
CA SER A 20 -2.18 35.01 -15.70
C SER A 20 -1.68 33.58 -15.85
N ALA A 21 -0.72 33.19 -15.01
CA ALA A 21 -0.39 31.79 -14.84
C ALA A 21 -1.57 31.13 -14.12
N ALA A 22 -2.50 30.55 -14.89
CA ALA A 22 -3.51 29.67 -14.34
C ALA A 22 -2.77 28.56 -13.57
N PRO A 23 -3.15 28.24 -12.32
CA PRO A 23 -2.55 27.12 -11.62
C PRO A 23 -2.81 25.88 -12.45
N THR A 24 -1.75 25.26 -12.97
CA THR A 24 -1.82 23.92 -13.54
C THR A 24 -2.29 23.03 -12.41
N ARG A 25 -3.59 22.71 -12.39
CA ARG A 25 -4.16 21.69 -11.51
C ARG A 25 -3.39 20.42 -11.87
N ARG A 26 -2.40 20.04 -11.06
CA ARG A 26 -1.82 18.69 -11.12
C ARG A 26 -3.02 17.78 -10.91
N GLN A 27 -3.52 17.21 -11.99
CA GLN A 27 -4.50 16.14 -11.91
C GLN A 27 -3.72 14.98 -11.29
N THR A 28 -3.73 14.89 -9.97
CA THR A 28 -3.28 13.72 -9.25
C THR A 28 -4.25 12.62 -9.65
N SER A 29 -3.93 11.89 -10.71
CA SER A 29 -4.75 10.76 -11.10
C SER A 29 -4.73 9.79 -9.94
N THR A 30 -5.89 9.46 -9.41
CA THR A 30 -6.05 8.35 -8.48
C THR A 30 -6.11 7.07 -9.32
N PRO A 31 -5.43 5.99 -8.95
CA PRO A 31 -5.65 4.70 -9.63
C PRO A 31 -7.12 4.28 -9.43
N PRO A 32 -7.76 3.65 -10.43
CA PRO A 32 -9.15 3.24 -10.34
C PRO A 32 -9.33 2.26 -9.17
N LYS A 33 -10.29 2.54 -8.29
CA LYS A 33 -10.58 1.73 -7.11
C LYS A 33 -12.02 1.24 -7.13
N SER A 34 -12.22 0.10 -6.51
CA SER A 34 -13.51 -0.42 -6.09
C SER A 34 -13.54 -0.48 -4.55
N SER A 35 -14.43 -1.28 -3.99
CA SER A 35 -14.52 -1.52 -2.56
C SER A 35 -14.96 -2.94 -2.26
N SER A 36 -14.35 -3.54 -1.24
CA SER A 36 -14.73 -4.85 -0.72
C SER A 36 -14.50 -4.89 0.80
N ASN A 37 -15.11 -5.87 1.46
CA ASN A 37 -14.80 -6.21 2.84
C ASN A 37 -13.52 -7.06 2.94
N HIS A 38 -13.11 -7.67 1.82
CA HIS A 38 -11.98 -8.59 1.74
C HIS A 38 -11.06 -8.25 0.57
N PHE A 39 -9.78 -8.53 0.76
CA PHE A 39 -8.75 -8.28 -0.25
C PHE A 39 -7.57 -9.22 -0.08
N THR A 40 -6.84 -9.47 -1.14
CA THR A 40 -5.47 -10.00 -1.07
C THR A 40 -4.49 -8.84 -1.13
N LEU A 41 -3.26 -9.03 -0.66
CA LEU A 41 -2.19 -8.05 -0.78
C LEU A 41 -1.25 -8.45 -1.92
N VAL A 42 -1.02 -7.53 -2.85
CA VAL A 42 -0.21 -7.73 -4.04
C VAL A 42 0.98 -6.79 -4.03
N ALA A 43 2.17 -7.32 -4.23
CA ALA A 43 3.41 -6.54 -4.25
C ALA A 43 3.56 -5.75 -5.56
N ASN A 44 3.89 -4.47 -5.42
CA ASN A 44 4.40 -3.63 -6.49
C ASN A 44 5.78 -3.10 -6.08
N VAL A 45 6.81 -3.48 -6.82
CA VAL A 45 8.20 -3.11 -6.58
C VAL A 45 8.38 -1.62 -6.86
N THR A 46 8.87 -0.88 -5.87
CA THR A 46 9.14 0.55 -5.96
C THR A 46 10.63 0.86 -6.10
N SER A 47 11.51 -0.05 -5.65
CA SER A 47 12.96 0.03 -5.84
C SER A 47 13.63 -1.36 -5.71
N GLY A 48 14.87 -1.49 -6.18
CA GLY A 48 15.67 -2.72 -6.08
C GLY A 48 15.50 -3.70 -7.25
N ASP A 49 16.09 -4.89 -7.10
CA ASP A 49 16.35 -5.82 -8.23
C ASP A 49 15.49 -7.10 -8.24
N LEU A 50 14.73 -7.38 -7.17
CA LEU A 50 13.85 -8.56 -7.13
C LEU A 50 12.62 -8.33 -8.02
N ALA A 51 12.44 -9.20 -9.02
CA ALA A 51 11.31 -9.17 -9.94
C ALA A 51 10.07 -9.85 -9.32
N ILE A 52 9.48 -9.19 -8.33
CA ILE A 52 8.36 -9.70 -7.52
C ILE A 52 7.09 -8.86 -7.67
N ASN A 53 6.99 -8.10 -8.77
CA ASN A 53 5.74 -7.43 -9.12
C ASN A 53 4.62 -8.45 -9.29
N ASN A 54 3.45 -8.13 -8.75
CA ASN A 54 2.25 -8.97 -8.76
C ASN A 54 2.33 -10.24 -7.91
N PHE A 55 3.35 -10.38 -7.07
CA PHE A 55 3.40 -11.47 -6.10
C PHE A 55 2.40 -11.21 -4.98
N VAL A 56 1.76 -12.26 -4.48
CA VAL A 56 0.74 -12.19 -3.44
C VAL A 56 1.34 -12.51 -2.07
N VAL A 57 0.79 -11.88 -1.03
CA VAL A 57 1.17 -12.16 0.36
C VAL A 57 0.56 -13.48 0.83
N GLU A 58 1.41 -14.33 1.38
CA GLU A 58 1.06 -15.62 1.97
C GLU A 58 1.62 -15.78 3.39
N SER A 59 1.14 -16.82 4.06
CA SER A 59 1.60 -17.23 5.39
C SER A 59 2.61 -18.37 5.28
N TYR A 60 3.83 -18.13 5.76
CA TYR A 60 4.84 -19.17 5.92
C TYR A 60 4.85 -19.66 7.38
N HIS A 61 4.16 -20.77 7.63
CA HIS A 61 3.94 -21.29 8.98
C HIS A 61 5.26 -21.67 9.67
N THR A 62 5.56 -21.02 10.79
CA THR A 62 6.77 -21.27 11.59
C THR A 62 6.50 -22.06 12.87
N GLY A 63 5.25 -22.11 13.31
CA GLY A 63 4.84 -22.74 14.56
C GLY A 63 3.35 -22.55 14.80
N ALA A 64 2.85 -23.13 15.90
CA ALA A 64 1.41 -23.08 16.20
C ALA A 64 0.92 -21.63 16.38
N GLY A 65 0.12 -21.17 15.42
CA GLY A 65 -0.40 -19.80 15.39
C GLY A 65 0.66 -18.74 15.10
N THR A 66 1.79 -19.12 14.52
CA THR A 66 2.85 -18.19 14.12
C THR A 66 3.31 -18.43 12.69
N ALA A 67 3.50 -17.35 11.95
CA ALA A 67 4.01 -17.41 10.59
C ALA A 67 4.73 -16.13 10.19
N TYR A 68 5.68 -16.24 9.26
CA TYR A 68 6.19 -15.08 8.55
C TYR A 68 5.28 -14.73 7.38
N ALA A 69 5.14 -13.44 7.09
CA ALA A 69 4.55 -13.01 5.84
C ALA A 69 5.60 -13.18 4.73
N VAL A 70 5.23 -13.88 3.67
CA VAL A 70 6.08 -14.11 2.50
C VAL A 70 5.35 -13.73 1.22
N LEU A 71 6.10 -13.56 0.14
CA LEU A 71 5.57 -13.33 -1.19
C LEU A 71 5.71 -14.59 -2.04
N ALA A 72 4.64 -14.92 -2.75
CA ALA A 72 4.59 -16.00 -3.73
C ALA A 72 4.10 -15.47 -5.09
N GLU A 73 4.55 -16.10 -6.16
CA GLU A 73 4.04 -15.79 -7.51
C GLU A 73 2.55 -16.15 -7.57
N ASP A 74 1.69 -15.24 -8.03
CA ASP A 74 0.24 -15.45 -8.11
C ASP A 74 -0.14 -16.44 -9.23
N ASN A 75 0.12 -17.73 -8.96
CA ASN A 75 -0.12 -18.84 -9.86
C ASN A 75 -0.97 -19.93 -9.16
N THR A 76 -1.17 -21.08 -9.78
CA THR A 76 -2.04 -22.13 -9.22
C THR A 76 -1.50 -22.82 -7.96
N GLU A 77 -0.22 -22.62 -7.63
CA GLU A 77 0.40 -23.15 -6.41
C GLU A 77 0.32 -22.15 -5.25
N ALA A 78 0.06 -20.88 -5.55
CA ALA A 78 -0.13 -19.86 -4.53
C ALA A 78 -1.40 -20.13 -3.70
N ASN A 79 -1.28 -19.84 -2.43
CA ASN A 79 -2.36 -19.78 -1.46
C ASN A 79 -2.44 -18.35 -0.89
N PRO A 80 -2.87 -17.36 -1.71
CA PRO A 80 -2.92 -15.96 -1.31
C PRO A 80 -3.78 -15.80 -0.07
N ARG A 81 -3.29 -15.01 0.87
CA ARG A 81 -4.01 -14.78 2.11
C ARG A 81 -5.11 -13.74 1.88
N ILE A 82 -6.35 -14.10 2.25
CA ILE A 82 -7.50 -13.19 2.21
C ILE A 82 -7.51 -12.40 3.50
N PHE A 83 -7.35 -11.09 3.40
CA PHE A 83 -7.35 -10.16 4.50
C PHE A 83 -8.66 -9.37 4.56
N TYR A 84 -8.94 -8.84 5.74
CA TYR A 84 -9.95 -7.83 5.99
C TYR A 84 -9.41 -6.79 6.98
N ILE A 85 -10.04 -5.62 7.01
CA ILE A 85 -9.72 -4.60 8.00
C ILE A 85 -10.69 -4.68 9.16
N ASN A 86 -10.15 -4.83 10.36
CA ASN A 86 -10.88 -4.72 11.62
C ASN A 86 -10.67 -3.33 12.24
N GLY A 87 -11.76 -2.63 12.49
CA GLY A 87 -11.76 -1.29 13.08
C GLY A 87 -13.04 -0.52 12.76
N THR A 88 -13.33 0.52 13.53
CA THR A 88 -14.43 1.42 13.21
C THR A 88 -14.11 2.26 11.97
N ALA A 89 -15.12 2.89 11.35
CA ALA A 89 -14.89 3.83 10.26
C ALA A 89 -13.91 4.96 10.65
N THR A 90 -13.91 5.36 11.92
CA THR A 90 -12.93 6.31 12.49
C THR A 90 -11.54 5.71 12.51
N ASP A 91 -11.39 4.47 12.97
CA ASP A 91 -10.07 3.81 13.01
C ASP A 91 -9.48 3.64 11.61
N VAL A 92 -10.28 3.19 10.64
CA VAL A 92 -9.87 3.08 9.24
C VAL A 92 -9.46 4.44 8.69
N ARG A 93 -10.28 5.48 8.92
CA ARG A 93 -10.01 6.83 8.42
C ARG A 93 -8.72 7.43 8.97
N PHE A 94 -8.38 7.14 10.23
CA PHE A 94 -7.20 7.68 10.89
C PHE A 94 -6.01 6.72 10.90
N GLY A 95 -6.09 5.59 10.20
CA GLY A 95 -5.01 4.60 10.12
C GLY A 95 -4.74 3.87 11.43
N ASN A 96 -5.74 3.76 12.32
CA ASN A 96 -5.64 3.04 13.60
C ASN A 96 -6.17 1.60 13.52
N SER A 97 -6.67 1.18 12.35
CA SER A 97 -7.23 -0.16 12.15
C SER A 97 -6.17 -1.27 12.16
N SER A 98 -6.61 -2.52 12.21
CA SER A 98 -5.77 -3.71 12.10
C SER A 98 -6.12 -4.51 10.85
N THR A 99 -5.11 -5.12 10.23
CA THR A 99 -5.26 -6.04 9.10
C THR A 99 -5.27 -7.47 9.62
N LEU A 100 -6.37 -8.16 9.41
CA LEU A 100 -6.61 -9.53 9.87
C LEU A 100 -6.85 -10.45 8.68
N SER A 101 -6.68 -11.75 8.92
CA SER A 101 -7.10 -12.86 8.08
C SER A 101 -7.66 -13.96 8.98
N ASP A 102 -8.31 -14.96 8.42
CA ASP A 102 -8.78 -16.11 9.20
C ASP A 102 -7.98 -17.36 8.85
N ALA A 103 -7.74 -18.17 9.88
CA ALA A 103 -7.14 -19.48 9.78
C ALA A 103 -8.02 -20.53 10.46
N GLY A 104 -7.59 -21.78 10.37
CA GLY A 104 -8.33 -22.91 10.90
C GLY A 104 -9.23 -23.54 9.85
N SER A 105 -10.13 -24.43 10.31
CA SER A 105 -10.95 -25.25 9.42
C SER A 105 -12.33 -25.50 10.02
N GLY A 106 -13.37 -25.45 9.18
CA GLY A 106 -14.75 -25.71 9.60
C GLY A 106 -15.24 -24.65 10.60
N SER A 107 -15.81 -25.10 11.72
CA SER A 107 -16.29 -24.21 12.79
C SER A 107 -15.19 -23.70 13.73
N ASN A 108 -13.93 -24.11 13.52
CA ASN A 108 -12.79 -23.75 14.35
C ASN A 108 -11.92 -22.71 13.64
N THR A 109 -12.54 -21.65 13.13
CA THR A 109 -11.81 -20.51 12.57
C THR A 109 -11.33 -19.59 13.68
N PHE A 110 -10.17 -18.98 13.49
CA PHE A 110 -9.61 -18.00 14.41
C PHE A 110 -8.89 -16.89 13.62
N PRO A 111 -8.88 -15.65 14.16
CA PRO A 111 -8.22 -14.56 13.48
C PRO A 111 -6.69 -14.67 13.61
N GLU A 112 -6.02 -14.40 12.50
CA GLU A 112 -4.60 -14.11 12.41
C GLU A 112 -4.41 -12.63 12.06
N SER A 113 -3.54 -11.95 12.78
CA SER A 113 -3.17 -10.57 12.51
C SER A 113 -1.93 -10.53 11.64
N LEU A 114 -1.95 -9.65 10.64
CA LEU A 114 -0.71 -9.16 10.04
C LEU A 114 -0.05 -8.22 11.05
N THR A 115 1.15 -8.56 11.48
CA THR A 115 1.90 -7.85 12.52
C THR A 115 3.29 -7.48 12.05
N ILE A 116 3.84 -6.42 12.63
CA ILE A 116 5.19 -5.92 12.39
C ILE A 116 5.94 -5.98 13.73
N THR A 117 7.00 -6.78 13.77
CA THR A 117 7.74 -7.10 15.00
C THR A 117 9.23 -6.80 14.85
N PRO A 118 9.81 -5.90 15.67
CA PRO A 118 9.11 -5.01 16.61
C PRO A 118 8.23 -3.98 15.89
N SER A 119 7.26 -3.37 16.58
CA SER A 119 6.33 -2.41 15.96
C SER A 119 7.01 -1.13 15.46
N ASP A 120 8.11 -0.75 16.10
CA ASP A 120 9.01 0.33 15.67
C ASP A 120 10.34 -0.29 15.20
N PRO A 121 10.66 -0.25 13.88
CA PRO A 121 11.93 -0.74 13.36
C PRO A 121 13.17 -0.13 14.04
N ALA A 122 13.08 1.10 14.54
CA ALA A 122 14.19 1.77 15.23
C ALA A 122 14.51 1.13 16.60
N SER A 123 13.60 0.32 17.14
CA SER A 123 13.85 -0.46 18.36
C SER A 123 14.60 -1.77 18.11
N SER A 124 14.77 -2.17 16.85
CA SER A 124 15.59 -3.32 16.47
C SER A 124 17.07 -2.91 16.34
N SER A 125 17.99 -3.83 16.63
CA SER A 125 19.43 -3.60 16.42
C SER A 125 19.83 -3.46 14.95
N SER A 126 18.94 -3.80 14.02
CA SER A 126 19.18 -3.77 12.59
C SER A 126 18.36 -2.72 11.83
N GLY A 127 17.63 -1.82 12.53
CA GLY A 127 16.79 -0.80 11.90
C GLY A 127 15.58 -1.33 11.10
N ARG A 128 15.19 -2.59 11.32
CA ARG A 128 14.14 -3.30 10.56
C ARG A 128 13.28 -4.19 11.44
N SER A 129 12.06 -4.40 10.98
CA SER A 129 11.11 -5.31 11.60
C SER A 129 10.72 -6.44 10.65
N THR A 130 10.37 -7.58 11.20
CA THR A 130 9.81 -8.70 10.46
C THR A 130 8.31 -8.49 10.30
N VAL A 131 7.76 -8.85 9.13
CA VAL A 131 6.32 -8.93 8.94
C VAL A 131 5.86 -10.37 9.18
N GLU A 132 4.83 -10.52 9.99
CA GLU A 132 4.35 -11.80 10.50
C GLU A 132 2.84 -11.89 10.31
N ILE A 133 2.32 -13.12 10.25
CA ILE A 133 0.88 -13.42 10.24
C ILE A 133 0.64 -14.38 11.39
N ASN A 134 0.27 -13.85 12.55
CA ASN A 134 0.20 -14.61 13.80
C ASN A 134 -1.22 -14.62 14.35
N ALA A 135 -1.61 -15.69 15.05
CA ALA A 135 -2.88 -15.75 15.76
C ALA A 135 -3.01 -14.58 16.75
N GLY A 136 -4.10 -13.81 16.64
CA GLY A 136 -4.26 -12.62 17.46
C GLY A 136 -5.37 -11.69 17.01
N VAL A 137 -5.64 -10.68 17.84
CA VAL A 137 -6.78 -9.76 17.68
C VAL A 137 -6.51 -8.56 16.75
N GLY A 138 -5.28 -8.40 16.27
CA GLY A 138 -4.86 -7.25 15.48
C GLY A 138 -3.66 -6.51 16.06
N GLN A 139 -2.95 -5.79 15.20
CA GLN A 139 -2.01 -4.74 15.60
C GLN A 139 -2.52 -3.39 15.09
N PRO A 140 -2.87 -2.46 15.99
CA PRO A 140 -3.21 -1.10 15.59
C PRO A 140 -2.12 -0.49 14.72
N TYR A 141 -2.54 0.35 13.77
CA TYR A 141 -1.65 1.02 12.80
C TYR A 141 -1.03 0.12 11.73
N VAL A 142 -1.45 -1.14 11.64
CA VAL A 142 -1.13 -2.03 10.52
C VAL A 142 -2.38 -2.19 9.68
N GLY A 143 -2.59 -1.27 8.74
CA GLY A 143 -3.86 -1.08 8.03
C GLY A 143 -3.66 -0.58 6.60
N LEU A 144 -4.76 -0.24 5.94
CA LEU A 144 -4.72 0.38 4.61
C LEU A 144 -4.69 1.90 4.72
N THR A 145 -3.93 2.55 3.85
CA THR A 145 -3.91 4.01 3.75
C THR A 145 -5.30 4.51 3.36
N ALA A 146 -5.76 5.53 4.08
CA ALA A 146 -7.05 6.16 3.85
C ALA A 146 -6.91 7.50 3.10
N SER A 147 -8.02 7.97 2.53
CA SER A 147 -8.12 9.31 1.97
C SER A 147 -7.63 10.37 2.97
N PRO A 148 -6.78 11.34 2.56
CA PRO A 148 -6.58 11.84 1.19
C PRO A 148 -5.43 11.17 0.40
N ILE A 149 -4.82 10.10 0.91
CA ILE A 149 -3.75 9.39 0.20
C ILE A 149 -4.34 8.75 -1.07
N GLN A 150 -3.73 9.07 -2.21
CA GLN A 150 -4.25 8.68 -3.53
C GLN A 150 -4.09 7.18 -3.80
N THR A 151 -2.96 6.60 -3.38
CA THR A 151 -2.69 5.17 -3.47
C THR A 151 -3.10 4.48 -2.18
N THR A 152 -4.07 3.57 -2.28
CA THR A 152 -4.44 2.72 -1.15
C THR A 152 -3.43 1.58 -1.08
N GLN A 153 -2.74 1.44 0.03
CA GLN A 153 -1.71 0.43 0.24
C GLN A 153 -1.64 0.06 1.71
N LEU A 154 -1.09 -1.09 2.03
CA LEU A 154 -0.76 -1.44 3.42
C LEU A 154 0.26 -0.42 3.96
N HIS A 155 0.06 0.00 5.19
CA HIS A 155 1.03 0.76 5.97
C HIS A 155 1.27 0.09 7.32
N GLY A 156 2.43 0.37 7.90
CA GLY A 156 2.69 0.10 9.31
C GLY A 156 2.62 1.38 10.14
N TYR A 157 3.13 1.28 11.37
CA TYR A 157 3.16 2.41 12.30
C TYR A 157 4.27 3.42 11.97
N GLN A 158 5.47 3.23 12.53
CA GLN A 158 6.58 4.19 12.46
C GLN A 158 7.69 3.70 11.52
N GLY A 159 7.35 3.51 10.25
CA GLY A 159 8.32 3.13 9.23
C GLY A 159 7.94 3.71 7.88
N GLU A 160 8.80 3.47 6.91
CA GLU A 160 8.71 4.12 5.61
C GLU A 160 7.99 3.25 4.58
N THR A 161 8.42 2.00 4.46
CA THR A 161 7.90 1.07 3.45
C THR A 161 8.13 -0.39 3.88
N PHE A 162 7.44 -1.29 3.20
CA PHE A 162 7.77 -2.70 3.20
C PHE A 162 8.88 -2.98 2.18
N TYR A 163 9.66 -4.02 2.43
CA TYR A 163 10.62 -4.55 1.49
C TYR A 163 10.67 -6.08 1.60
N ALA A 164 11.13 -6.73 0.55
CA ALA A 164 11.19 -8.18 0.48
C ALA A 164 12.60 -8.67 0.16
N CYS A 165 12.98 -9.80 0.73
CA CYS A 165 14.30 -10.40 0.55
C CYS A 165 14.20 -11.90 0.34
N ASN A 166 15.03 -12.46 -0.55
CA ASN A 166 15.28 -13.90 -0.58
C ASN A 166 15.91 -14.34 0.74
N THR A 167 15.24 -15.22 1.45
CA THR A 167 15.65 -15.73 2.76
C THR A 167 15.55 -17.25 2.78
N THR A 168 16.49 -17.91 3.47
CA THR A 168 16.36 -19.34 3.77
C THR A 168 15.70 -19.50 5.12
N LEU A 169 14.42 -19.89 5.12
CA LEU A 169 13.64 -20.17 6.31
C LEU A 169 13.75 -21.66 6.67
N LEU A 170 13.19 -22.04 7.83
CA LEU A 170 13.33 -23.38 8.40
C LEU A 170 12.93 -24.52 7.44
N TYR A 171 11.90 -24.33 6.63
CA TYR A 171 11.35 -25.34 5.71
C TYR A 171 11.74 -25.11 4.24
N GLY A 172 12.60 -24.13 3.94
CA GLY A 172 13.06 -23.86 2.59
C GLY A 172 13.24 -22.38 2.25
N PRO A 173 13.66 -22.08 1.01
CA PRO A 173 13.76 -20.72 0.51
C PRO A 173 12.39 -20.05 0.43
N ALA A 174 12.33 -18.76 0.74
CA ALA A 174 11.15 -17.93 0.63
C ALA A 174 11.52 -16.47 0.36
N ILE A 175 10.58 -15.69 -0.16
CA ILE A 175 10.71 -14.25 -0.29
C ILE A 175 10.01 -13.61 0.91
N GLN A 176 10.77 -13.33 1.97
CA GLN A 176 10.22 -12.85 3.23
C GLN A 176 9.98 -11.34 3.21
N LEU A 177 8.87 -10.90 3.82
CA LEU A 177 8.53 -9.49 4.00
C LEU A 177 9.11 -8.93 5.30
N PHE A 178 9.60 -7.71 5.18
CA PHE A 178 10.14 -6.90 6.26
C PHE A 178 9.57 -5.48 6.18
N TYR A 179 9.67 -4.75 7.29
CA TYR A 179 9.28 -3.35 7.39
C TYR A 179 10.49 -2.49 7.73
N ARG A 180 10.69 -1.43 6.95
CA ARG A 180 11.87 -0.56 7.03
C ARG A 180 11.60 0.65 7.90
N GLY A 181 12.55 0.98 8.79
CA GLY A 181 12.54 2.23 9.54
C GLY A 181 12.77 3.45 8.64
N TYR A 182 12.44 4.63 9.14
CA TYR A 182 12.74 5.88 8.45
C TYR A 182 14.26 6.07 8.29
N SER A 183 14.69 6.49 7.10
CA SER A 183 16.11 6.76 6.77
C SER A 183 17.02 5.53 6.80
N GLU A 184 16.46 4.34 6.96
CA GLU A 184 17.18 3.08 6.81
C GLU A 184 17.19 2.67 5.33
N GLU A 185 18.24 1.97 4.90
CA GLU A 185 18.34 1.50 3.52
C GLU A 185 17.86 0.05 3.41
N THR A 186 17.20 -0.25 2.29
CA THR A 186 16.86 -1.63 1.96
C THR A 186 18.13 -2.41 1.65
N PRO A 187 18.36 -3.58 2.31
CA PRO A 187 19.59 -4.33 2.12
C PRO A 187 19.83 -4.72 0.66
N ALA A 188 21.11 -4.81 0.27
CA ALA A 188 21.48 -5.25 -1.07
C ALA A 188 20.87 -6.63 -1.39
N GLY A 189 20.30 -6.77 -2.59
CA GLY A 189 19.60 -7.99 -3.03
C GLY A 189 18.14 -8.09 -2.58
N CYS A 190 17.61 -7.07 -1.91
CA CYS A 190 16.20 -6.92 -1.57
C CYS A 190 15.54 -5.83 -2.43
N SER A 191 14.22 -5.77 -2.40
CA SER A 191 13.42 -4.75 -3.11
C SER A 191 12.40 -4.10 -2.20
N ASP A 192 12.26 -2.78 -2.30
CA ASP A 192 11.13 -2.08 -1.72
C ASP A 192 9.85 -2.46 -2.45
N VAL A 193 8.79 -2.69 -1.68
CA VAL A 193 7.48 -3.06 -2.20
C VAL A 193 6.39 -2.23 -1.55
N ALA A 194 5.50 -1.68 -2.38
CA ALA A 194 4.18 -1.26 -1.96
C ALA A 194 3.28 -2.51 -1.97
N LEU A 195 2.57 -2.77 -0.86
CA LEU A 195 1.61 -3.86 -0.77
C LEU A 195 0.21 -3.32 -1.02
N LEU A 196 -0.36 -3.65 -2.16
CA LEU A 196 -1.57 -3.05 -2.70
C LEU A 196 -2.76 -4.01 -2.51
N PRO A 197 -3.89 -3.55 -1.95
CA PRO A 197 -5.05 -4.40 -1.74
C PRO A 197 -5.78 -4.65 -3.07
N GLN A 198 -5.82 -5.90 -3.51
CA GLN A 198 -6.67 -6.35 -4.61
C GLN A 198 -7.98 -6.91 -4.05
N CYS A 199 -9.12 -6.42 -4.53
CA CYS A 199 -10.42 -6.85 -4.05
C CYS A 199 -10.58 -8.37 -4.22
N SER A 200 -11.12 -9.02 -3.18
CA SER A 200 -11.40 -10.45 -3.19
C SER A 200 -12.79 -10.69 -2.63
N GLU A 201 -13.36 -11.84 -3.00
CA GLU A 201 -14.44 -12.45 -2.23
C GLU A 201 -13.90 -12.92 -0.88
N GLY A 202 -14.76 -12.99 0.13
CA GLY A 202 -14.40 -13.50 1.45
C GLY A 202 -14.05 -14.99 1.43
N SER A 203 -13.40 -15.45 2.50
CA SER A 203 -13.02 -16.86 2.69
C SER A 203 -14.20 -17.80 2.94
N GLY A 204 -15.42 -17.26 3.02
CA GLY A 204 -16.64 -17.96 3.44
C GLY A 204 -16.91 -17.92 4.94
N SER A 205 -16.01 -17.33 5.73
CA SER A 205 -16.24 -17.00 7.15
C SER A 205 -17.11 -15.73 7.28
N GLU A 206 -17.99 -15.68 8.30
CA GLU A 206 -18.76 -14.46 8.59
C GLU A 206 -17.95 -13.47 9.41
N ASP A 207 -17.39 -12.47 8.73
CA ASP A 207 -16.63 -11.39 9.37
C ASP A 207 -17.52 -10.19 9.64
N VAL A 208 -18.39 -10.31 10.66
CA VAL A 208 -19.35 -9.25 11.05
C VAL A 208 -18.71 -7.90 11.39
N SER A 209 -17.39 -7.86 11.58
CA SER A 209 -16.62 -6.64 11.88
C SER A 209 -15.67 -6.20 10.75
N ALA A 210 -15.69 -6.89 9.60
CA ALA A 210 -14.88 -6.48 8.45
C ALA A 210 -15.38 -5.16 7.87
N ALA A 211 -14.54 -4.14 7.89
CA ALA A 211 -14.84 -2.84 7.31
C ALA A 211 -14.80 -2.92 5.78
N THR A 212 -15.75 -2.25 5.11
CA THR A 212 -15.64 -2.01 3.67
C THR A 212 -14.53 -1.00 3.39
N VAL A 213 -13.53 -1.41 2.63
CA VAL A 213 -12.33 -0.61 2.33
C VAL A 213 -12.15 -0.44 0.83
N SER A 214 -11.39 0.58 0.43
CA SER A 214 -11.00 0.73 -0.97
C SER A 214 -9.94 -0.32 -1.35
N CYS A 215 -10.12 -0.93 -2.51
CA CYS A 215 -9.19 -1.90 -3.09
C CYS A 215 -9.19 -1.77 -4.62
N TYR A 216 -8.27 -2.45 -5.28
CA TYR A 216 -8.14 -2.46 -6.74
C TYR A 216 -8.79 -3.71 -7.33
N ASP A 217 -9.50 -3.58 -8.45
CA ASP A 217 -10.10 -4.75 -9.11
C ASP A 217 -9.03 -5.72 -9.63
N ASN A 218 -7.93 -5.17 -10.16
CA ASN A 218 -6.77 -5.94 -10.62
C ASN A 218 -5.51 -5.08 -10.58
N VAL A 219 -4.63 -5.36 -9.60
CA VAL A 219 -3.38 -4.61 -9.39
C VAL A 219 -2.44 -4.74 -10.59
N ALA A 220 -2.36 -5.93 -11.22
CA ALA A 220 -1.47 -6.19 -12.35
C ALA A 220 -1.88 -5.44 -13.63
N SER A 221 -3.14 -4.99 -13.72
CA SER A 221 -3.64 -4.23 -14.88
C SER A 221 -3.34 -2.73 -14.82
N ILE A 222 -2.88 -2.23 -13.67
CA ILE A 222 -2.66 -0.80 -13.43
C ILE A 222 -1.21 -0.46 -13.78
N ASP A 223 -1.02 0.59 -14.59
CA ASP A 223 0.30 1.18 -14.81
C ASP A 223 0.69 2.05 -13.60
N TRP A 224 1.36 1.43 -12.63
CA TRP A 224 1.78 2.08 -11.40
C TRP A 224 2.78 3.22 -11.62
N SER A 225 3.48 3.27 -12.76
CA SER A 225 4.44 4.34 -13.06
C SER A 225 3.79 5.72 -13.19
N VAL A 226 2.47 5.77 -13.46
CA VAL A 226 1.68 7.01 -13.55
C VAL A 226 1.26 7.51 -12.16
N TYR A 227 1.32 6.65 -11.15
CA TYR A 227 0.82 6.89 -9.80
C TYR A 227 1.93 6.92 -8.73
N SER A 228 3.08 6.33 -9.02
CA SER A 228 4.31 6.47 -8.23
C SER A 228 4.90 7.85 -8.48
N ALA A 229 4.85 8.73 -7.49
CA ALA A 229 5.56 10.01 -7.49
C ALA A 229 6.83 9.92 -6.65
#